data_AF-A0A059QCQ3-F1
#
_entry.id   AF-A0A059QCQ3-F1
#
_cell.length_a   1.000
_cell.length_b   1.000
_cell.length_c   1.000
_cell.angle_alpha   90.00
_cell.angle_beta   90.00
_cell.angle_gamma   90.00
#
_symmetry.space_group_name_H-M   'P 1'
#
loop_
_entity.id
_entity.type
_entity.pdbx_description
1 polymer ?
#
loop_
_entity_poly.entity_id
_entity_poly.type
_entity_poly.pdbx_seq_one_letter_code
_entity_poly.pdbx_strand_id
1 'polypeptide(L)'
;MSFDGGPGAARPTLYLVDASLYVFRAWHSMPDEFQDADGWPTNAVHGFARFLLELLERERPRHIVVAFDEALDSCFRNAIYPAYKANRDPAPEALKRQFAHCKALCAALGLVVLAHSDYEADDLIGSAAHVAREHGHRSIIVSADKDMSQLLGEFDEQWDFAKGLRWGATGVKARHGVRATQIADYLALTGDTVDNIPGVPGIGAKTAAILLAHFDSLDGLLARIDEVQFLRFRGAAQAAAKLRLHRDQALLYRRLTTIALDAPLDATAPVFARGAPDGDRLRALCESLRFGPFTRRRLHTIAGIDLAMSPATS
;
A
#
# COMPACT_ATOMS: atom_id res chain seq x y z
N MET A 1 14.71 -0.34 28.73
CA MET A 1 13.60 -1.01 29.43
C MET A 1 13.22 -2.22 28.60
N SER A 2 13.47 -3.42 29.11
CA SER A 2 13.22 -4.67 28.42
C SER A 2 11.72 -4.95 28.45
N PHE A 3 11.06 -4.96 27.28
CA PHE A 3 9.68 -5.42 27.19
C PHE A 3 9.69 -6.95 27.16
N ASP A 4 9.57 -7.54 28.34
CA ASP A 4 9.33 -8.96 28.53
C ASP A 4 7.85 -9.25 28.21
N GLY A 5 7.55 -9.33 26.91
CA GLY A 5 6.22 -9.65 26.42
C GLY A 5 5.94 -11.14 26.58
N GLY A 6 5.38 -11.53 27.74
CA GLY A 6 4.93 -12.90 27.97
C GLY A 6 3.96 -13.38 26.87
N PRO A 7 3.93 -14.69 26.59
CA PRO A 7 3.07 -15.25 25.55
C PRO A 7 1.60 -15.10 25.98
N GLY A 8 0.91 -14.09 25.46
CA GLY A 8 -0.53 -13.88 25.71
C GLY A 8 -1.04 -12.43 25.72
N ALA A 9 -0.16 -11.41 25.73
CA ALA A 9 -0.63 -10.02 25.62
C ALA A 9 -1.01 -9.68 24.16
N ALA A 10 -2.24 -9.20 23.94
CA ALA A 10 -2.70 -8.77 22.62
C ALA A 10 -1.86 -7.58 22.12
N ARG A 11 -1.10 -7.80 21.04
CA ARG A 11 -0.31 -6.74 20.38
C ARG A 11 -1.24 -5.64 19.87
N PRO A 12 -0.96 -4.35 20.14
CA PRO A 12 -1.71 -3.25 19.52
C PRO A 12 -1.65 -3.34 18.00
N THR A 13 -2.74 -2.99 17.33
CA THR A 13 -2.82 -3.04 15.86
C THR A 13 -2.61 -1.65 15.28
N LEU A 14 -1.70 -1.55 14.31
CA LEU A 14 -1.58 -0.43 13.38
C LEU A 14 -2.26 -0.80 12.06
N TYR A 15 -3.20 0.03 11.61
CA TYR A 15 -3.79 -0.09 10.29
C TYR A 15 -2.99 0.78 9.30
N LEU A 16 -2.52 0.16 8.22
CA LEU A 16 -1.74 0.83 7.18
C LEU A 16 -2.56 0.81 5.89
N VAL A 17 -3.08 1.96 5.48
CA VAL A 17 -3.98 2.07 4.33
C VAL A 17 -3.23 2.58 3.11
N ASP A 18 -3.21 1.76 2.06
CA ASP A 18 -2.81 2.16 0.71
C ASP A 18 -3.96 2.95 0.08
N ALA A 19 -3.94 4.27 0.24
CA ALA A 19 -5.05 5.12 -0.15
C ALA A 19 -5.12 5.30 -1.67
N SER A 20 -3.97 5.35 -2.34
CA SER A 20 -3.87 5.47 -3.80
C SER A 20 -4.73 4.43 -4.49
N LEU A 21 -4.62 3.17 -4.08
CA LEU A 21 -5.41 2.08 -4.65
C LEU A 21 -6.92 2.34 -4.58
N TYR A 22 -7.43 2.85 -3.44
CA TYR A 22 -8.87 3.12 -3.27
C TYR A 22 -9.32 4.40 -3.99
N VAL A 23 -8.46 5.43 -4.08
CA VAL A 23 -8.74 6.65 -4.84
C VAL A 23 -8.82 6.33 -6.34
N PHE A 24 -7.84 5.60 -6.89
CA PHE A 24 -7.86 5.17 -8.30
C PHE A 24 -9.06 4.27 -8.60
N ARG A 25 -9.37 3.31 -7.72
CA ARG A 25 -10.56 2.48 -7.88
C ARG A 25 -11.83 3.32 -7.97
N ALA A 26 -11.98 4.27 -7.06
CA ALA A 26 -13.14 5.17 -7.04
C ALA A 26 -13.20 6.06 -8.29
N TRP A 27 -12.06 6.59 -8.74
CA TRP A 27 -11.95 7.39 -9.98
C TRP A 27 -12.49 6.66 -11.21
N HIS A 28 -12.18 5.36 -11.34
CA HIS A 28 -12.63 4.56 -12.49
C HIS A 28 -14.02 3.94 -12.33
N SER A 29 -14.49 3.69 -11.10
CA SER A 29 -15.75 2.99 -10.86
C SER A 29 -16.93 3.90 -10.55
N MET A 30 -16.70 5.14 -10.10
CA MET A 30 -17.75 6.07 -9.72
C MET A 30 -18.11 7.01 -10.87
N PRO A 31 -19.41 7.25 -11.15
CA PRO A 31 -19.84 8.26 -12.11
C PRO A 31 -19.25 9.64 -11.79
N ASP A 32 -18.90 10.41 -12.81
CA ASP A 32 -18.33 11.77 -12.70
C ASP A 32 -19.37 12.87 -12.40
N GLU A 33 -20.60 12.46 -12.07
CA GLU A 33 -21.74 13.30 -11.73
C GLU A 33 -21.54 14.09 -10.42
N PHE A 34 -20.65 13.61 -9.54
CA PHE A 34 -20.32 14.30 -8.29
C PHE A 34 -19.39 15.48 -8.58
N GLN A 35 -19.85 16.69 -8.26
CA GLN A 35 -19.07 17.92 -8.43
C GLN A 35 -18.96 18.71 -7.12
N ASP A 36 -17.84 19.40 -6.93
CA ASP A 36 -17.64 20.33 -5.82
C ASP A 36 -18.42 21.65 -6.03
N ALA A 37 -18.27 22.57 -5.08
CA ALA A 37 -18.88 23.90 -5.11
C ALA A 37 -18.55 24.69 -6.39
N ASP A 38 -17.36 24.46 -6.97
CA ASP A 38 -16.82 25.16 -8.13
C ASP A 38 -17.08 24.40 -9.46
N GLY A 39 -17.78 23.25 -9.40
CA GLY A 39 -18.12 22.45 -10.57
C GLY A 39 -17.07 21.41 -10.98
N TRP A 40 -16.02 21.19 -10.17
CA TRP A 40 -15.00 20.18 -10.45
C TRP A 40 -15.42 18.77 -10.02
N PRO A 41 -15.06 17.72 -10.79
CA PRO A 41 -15.37 16.33 -10.41
C PRO A 41 -14.80 15.93 -9.04
N THR A 42 -15.60 15.21 -8.25
CA THR A 42 -15.27 14.70 -6.91
C THR A 42 -15.62 13.21 -6.72
N ASN A 43 -15.92 12.50 -7.80
CA ASN A 43 -16.33 11.10 -7.80
C ASN A 43 -15.36 10.16 -7.03
N ALA A 44 -14.04 10.32 -7.19
CA ALA A 44 -13.03 9.58 -6.46
C ALA A 44 -13.05 9.90 -4.96
N VAL A 45 -13.22 11.18 -4.59
CA VAL A 45 -13.31 11.61 -3.18
C VAL A 45 -14.53 10.99 -2.50
N HIS A 46 -15.69 10.97 -3.18
CA HIS A 46 -16.92 10.34 -2.67
C HIS A 46 -16.78 8.83 -2.52
N GLY A 47 -16.18 8.14 -3.50
CA GLY A 47 -15.93 6.71 -3.40
C GLY A 47 -14.89 6.36 -2.30
N PHE A 48 -13.82 7.14 -2.19
CA PHE A 48 -12.81 6.98 -1.14
C PHE A 48 -13.40 7.22 0.26
N ALA A 49 -14.20 8.27 0.44
CA ALA A 49 -14.86 8.57 1.71
C ALA A 49 -15.76 7.42 2.17
N ARG A 50 -16.49 6.76 1.25
CA ARG A 50 -17.32 5.58 1.58
C ARG A 50 -16.47 4.43 2.14
N PHE A 51 -15.39 4.08 1.44
CA PHE A 51 -14.43 3.07 1.90
C PHE A 51 -13.85 3.43 3.28
N LEU A 52 -13.39 4.66 3.45
CA LEU A 52 -12.75 5.11 4.68
C LEU A 52 -13.73 5.07 5.85
N LEU A 53 -14.97 5.53 5.66
CA LEU A 53 -16.03 5.46 6.67
C LEU A 53 -16.31 4.01 7.09
N GLU A 54 -16.45 3.09 6.13
CA GLU A 54 -16.67 1.67 6.42
C GLU A 54 -15.52 1.04 7.22
N LEU A 55 -14.28 1.36 6.86
CA LEU A 55 -13.09 0.91 7.60
C LEU A 55 -13.10 1.44 9.04
N LEU A 56 -13.29 2.75 9.21
CA LEU A 56 -13.25 3.41 10.52
C LEU A 56 -14.41 2.97 11.43
N GLU A 57 -15.60 2.73 10.88
CA GLU A 57 -16.77 2.25 11.63
C GLU A 57 -16.60 0.81 12.10
N ARG A 58 -16.08 -0.06 11.23
CA ARG A 58 -15.90 -1.48 11.54
C ARG A 58 -14.76 -1.72 12.51
N GLU A 59 -13.61 -1.10 12.26
CA GLU A 59 -12.37 -1.42 12.98
C GLU A 59 -12.07 -0.46 14.13
N ARG A 60 -12.61 0.77 14.10
CA ARG A 60 -12.39 1.83 15.10
C ARG A 60 -10.91 1.94 15.52
N PRO A 61 -9.99 2.13 14.55
CA PRO A 61 -8.56 2.03 14.81
C PRO A 61 -8.06 3.16 15.71
N ARG A 62 -7.23 2.80 16.69
CA ARG A 62 -6.49 3.76 17.54
C ARG A 62 -5.17 4.21 16.93
N HIS A 63 -4.57 3.38 16.09
CA HIS A 63 -3.37 3.70 15.32
C HIS A 63 -3.67 3.41 13.86
N ILE A 64 -3.50 4.42 13.02
CA ILE A 64 -3.81 4.34 11.60
C ILE A 64 -2.98 5.33 10.80
N VAL A 65 -2.41 4.82 9.72
CA VAL A 65 -1.70 5.57 8.70
C VAL A 65 -2.45 5.42 7.38
N VAL A 66 -2.57 6.54 6.67
CA VAL A 66 -3.13 6.60 5.32
C VAL A 66 -2.05 7.14 4.39
N ALA A 67 -1.48 6.28 3.56
CA ALA A 67 -0.39 6.61 2.65
C ALA A 67 -0.92 6.92 1.25
N PHE A 68 -0.40 7.97 0.62
CA PHE A 68 -0.74 8.41 -0.73
C PHE A 68 0.51 8.53 -1.59
N ASP A 69 0.38 8.17 -2.86
CA ASP A 69 1.41 8.46 -3.86
C ASP A 69 1.37 9.94 -4.24
N GLU A 70 2.52 10.59 -4.08
CA GLU A 70 2.77 11.95 -4.56
C GLU A 70 3.90 11.96 -5.59
N ALA A 71 4.84 11.02 -5.46
CA ALA A 71 5.93 10.73 -6.39
C ALA A 71 5.48 9.94 -7.65
N LEU A 72 4.43 10.37 -8.35
CA LEU A 72 3.81 9.59 -9.44
C LEU A 72 4.76 9.31 -10.62
N ASP A 73 5.77 10.17 -10.82
CA ASP A 73 6.65 10.18 -11.98
C ASP A 73 8.12 10.54 -11.64
N SER A 74 8.44 10.67 -10.34
CA SER A 74 9.74 11.14 -9.87
C SER A 74 10.29 10.41 -8.65
N CYS A 75 9.79 9.22 -8.33
CA CYS A 75 10.28 8.49 -7.16
C CYS A 75 11.73 8.03 -7.35
N PHE A 76 12.38 7.61 -6.27
CA PHE A 76 13.78 7.18 -6.31
C PHE A 76 14.02 6.02 -7.31
N ARG A 77 12.99 5.21 -7.61
CA ARG A 77 13.06 4.14 -8.61
C ARG A 77 13.24 4.70 -10.03
N ASN A 78 12.63 5.84 -10.37
CA ASN A 78 12.81 6.47 -11.69
C ASN A 78 14.25 6.94 -11.92
N ALA A 79 14.96 7.37 -10.87
CA ALA A 79 16.37 7.73 -10.95
C ALA A 79 17.28 6.51 -11.24
N ILE A 80 16.86 5.32 -10.80
CA ILE A 80 17.61 4.07 -10.98
C ILE A 80 17.24 3.39 -12.31
N TYR A 81 15.97 3.44 -12.70
CA TYR A 81 15.43 2.84 -13.91
C TYR A 81 14.36 3.73 -14.53
N PRO A 82 14.70 4.58 -15.52
CA PRO A 82 13.77 5.55 -16.10
C PRO A 82 12.51 4.94 -16.75
N ALA A 83 12.56 3.67 -17.15
CA ALA A 83 11.41 2.98 -17.71
C ALA A 83 10.41 2.50 -16.63
N TYR A 84 10.75 2.55 -15.34
CA TYR A 84 9.87 2.18 -14.24
C TYR A 84 8.56 2.99 -14.30
N LYS A 85 7.42 2.29 -14.34
CA LYS A 85 6.05 2.87 -14.47
C LYS A 85 5.86 3.84 -15.67
N ALA A 86 6.79 3.86 -16.63
CA ALA A 86 6.74 4.78 -17.78
C ALA A 86 5.61 4.48 -18.78
N ASN A 87 4.90 3.37 -18.60
CA ASN A 87 3.71 2.98 -19.34
C ASN A 87 2.41 3.56 -18.74
N ARG A 88 2.48 4.32 -17.64
CA ARG A 88 1.32 4.96 -17.01
C ARG A 88 1.12 6.36 -17.57
N ASP A 89 -0.13 6.69 -17.93
CA ASP A 89 -0.47 8.05 -18.33
C ASP A 89 -0.37 9.02 -17.14
N PRO A 90 0.05 10.29 -17.37
CA PRO A 90 0.04 11.30 -16.33
C PRO A 90 -1.35 11.47 -15.71
N ALA A 91 -1.41 11.56 -14.38
CA ALA A 91 -2.68 11.77 -13.69
C ALA A 91 -3.33 13.10 -14.16
N PRO A 92 -4.60 13.09 -14.61
CA PRO A 92 -5.31 14.30 -14.99
C PRO A 92 -5.40 15.29 -13.82
N GLU A 93 -5.46 16.59 -14.11
CA GLU A 93 -5.54 17.64 -13.08
C GLU A 93 -6.73 17.44 -12.13
N ALA A 94 -7.87 17.01 -12.66
CA ALA A 94 -9.05 16.68 -11.85
C ALA A 94 -8.76 15.57 -10.83
N LEU A 95 -7.96 14.57 -11.19
CA LEU A 95 -7.59 13.50 -10.27
C LEU A 95 -6.60 14.00 -9.21
N LYS A 96 -5.61 14.81 -9.58
CA LYS A 96 -4.66 15.43 -8.63
C LYS A 96 -5.38 16.24 -7.56
N ARG A 97 -6.38 17.05 -7.96
CA ARG A 97 -7.24 17.79 -7.01
C ARG A 97 -7.99 16.86 -6.07
N GLN A 98 -8.52 15.75 -6.57
CA GLN A 98 -9.22 14.77 -5.74
C GLN A 98 -8.29 14.07 -4.75
N PHE A 99 -7.05 13.76 -5.13
CA PHE A 99 -6.03 13.29 -4.17
C PHE A 99 -5.80 14.29 -3.04
N ALA A 100 -5.68 15.58 -3.35
CA ALA A 100 -5.55 16.62 -2.33
C ALA A 100 -6.76 16.68 -1.38
N HIS A 101 -7.98 16.53 -1.89
CA HIS A 101 -9.19 16.45 -1.07
C HIS A 101 -9.25 15.20 -0.20
N CYS A 102 -8.81 14.04 -0.70
CA CYS A 102 -8.70 12.81 0.10
C CYS A 102 -7.70 12.98 1.25
N LYS A 103 -6.52 13.55 0.98
CA LYS A 103 -5.53 13.90 2.03
C LYS A 103 -6.12 14.85 3.08
N ALA A 104 -6.81 15.90 2.64
CA ALA A 104 -7.45 16.87 3.53
C ALA A 104 -8.56 16.25 4.39
N LEU A 105 -9.35 15.33 3.82
CA LEU A 105 -10.38 14.59 4.55
C LEU A 105 -9.77 13.71 5.65
N CYS A 106 -8.72 12.96 5.33
CA CYS A 106 -8.02 12.13 6.32
C CYS A 106 -7.42 12.97 7.46
N ALA A 107 -6.78 14.09 7.14
CA ALA A 107 -6.23 15.00 8.14
C ALA A 107 -7.33 15.60 9.04
N ALA A 108 -8.46 16.03 8.46
CA ALA A 108 -9.59 16.55 9.22
C ALA A 108 -10.22 15.51 10.15
N LEU A 109 -10.11 14.22 9.83
CA LEU A 109 -10.57 13.11 10.69
C LEU A 109 -9.55 12.72 11.79
N GLY A 110 -8.41 13.43 11.86
CA GLY A 110 -7.32 13.16 12.81
C GLY A 110 -6.47 11.94 12.44
N LEU A 111 -6.54 11.45 11.20
CA LEU A 111 -5.73 10.31 10.75
C LEU A 111 -4.32 10.76 10.42
N VAL A 112 -3.33 9.88 10.63
CA VAL A 112 -1.97 10.15 10.18
C VAL A 112 -1.91 9.98 8.67
N VAL A 113 -1.52 11.03 7.96
CA VAL A 113 -1.39 11.04 6.50
C VAL A 113 0.10 11.04 6.15
N LEU A 114 0.51 10.09 5.30
CA LEU A 114 1.86 10.05 4.76
C LEU A 114 1.82 10.25 3.25
N ALA A 115 2.69 11.12 2.76
CA ALA A 115 2.96 11.33 1.35
C ALA A 115 4.37 11.92 1.24
N HIS A 116 5.13 11.55 0.20
CA HIS A 116 6.50 12.01 0.01
C HIS A 116 6.79 12.20 -1.49
N SER A 117 7.69 13.13 -1.82
CA SER A 117 8.06 13.44 -3.21
C SER A 117 8.93 12.37 -3.87
N ASP A 118 9.68 11.64 -3.06
CA ASP A 118 10.70 10.69 -3.53
C ASP A 118 10.34 9.22 -3.24
N TYR A 119 9.36 8.96 -2.37
CA TYR A 119 8.96 7.63 -1.93
C TYR A 119 7.49 7.39 -2.25
N GLU A 120 7.16 6.17 -2.63
CA GLU A 120 5.81 5.75 -2.98
C GLU A 120 5.02 5.33 -1.72
N ALA A 121 3.70 5.19 -1.86
CA ALA A 121 2.83 4.83 -0.74
C ALA A 121 3.22 3.48 -0.11
N ASP A 122 3.71 2.54 -0.92
CA ASP A 122 4.21 1.24 -0.49
C ASP A 122 5.44 1.34 0.43
N ASP A 123 6.39 2.21 0.10
CA ASP A 123 7.59 2.52 0.88
C ASP A 123 7.24 3.19 2.21
N LEU A 124 6.27 4.11 2.19
CA LEU A 124 5.77 4.77 3.39
C LEU A 124 5.07 3.76 4.32
N ILE A 125 4.29 2.83 3.74
CA ILE A 125 3.66 1.73 4.47
C ILE A 125 4.72 0.77 5.04
N GLY A 126 5.70 0.37 4.23
CA GLY A 126 6.79 -0.52 4.64
C GLY A 126 7.59 0.05 5.80
N SER A 127 7.95 1.33 5.70
CA SER A 127 8.67 2.06 6.74
C SER A 127 7.84 2.21 8.01
N ALA A 128 6.54 2.54 7.89
CA ALA A 128 5.65 2.65 9.05
C ALA A 128 5.44 1.29 9.73
N ALA A 129 5.29 0.20 8.97
CA ALA A 129 5.21 -1.16 9.48
C ALA A 129 6.49 -1.57 10.23
N HIS A 130 7.65 -1.19 9.69
CA HIS A 130 8.95 -1.46 10.30
C HIS A 130 9.06 -0.77 11.67
N VAL A 131 8.83 0.54 11.73
CA VAL A 131 8.82 1.32 12.98
C VAL A 131 7.81 0.76 13.99
N ALA A 132 6.59 0.44 13.55
CA ALA A 132 5.55 -0.06 14.44
C ALA A 132 5.92 -1.41 15.07
N ARG A 133 6.59 -2.29 14.30
CA ARG A 133 7.03 -3.59 14.78
C ARG A 133 8.08 -3.47 15.88
N GLU A 134 9.01 -2.52 15.77
CA GLU A 134 10.00 -2.21 16.81
C GLU A 134 9.34 -1.74 18.12
N HIS A 135 8.16 -1.13 18.01
CA HIS A 135 7.34 -0.71 19.15
C HIS A 135 6.31 -1.76 19.59
N GLY A 136 6.42 -3.01 19.09
CA GLY A 136 5.59 -4.14 19.52
C GLY A 136 4.19 -4.20 18.88
N HIS A 137 3.89 -3.33 17.91
CA HIS A 137 2.61 -3.36 17.20
C HIS A 137 2.63 -4.44 16.11
N ARG A 138 1.44 -5.01 15.84
CA ARG A 138 1.19 -5.77 14.60
C ARG A 138 0.59 -4.86 13.55
N SER A 139 0.83 -5.14 12.28
CA SER A 139 0.30 -4.37 11.16
C SER A 139 -0.85 -5.09 10.47
N ILE A 140 -1.90 -4.35 10.13
CA ILE A 140 -2.90 -4.75 9.14
C ILE A 140 -2.74 -3.82 7.93
N ILE A 141 -2.20 -4.35 6.85
CA ILE A 141 -2.00 -3.63 5.59
C ILE A 141 -3.26 -3.74 4.75
N VAL A 142 -3.99 -2.64 4.63
CA VAL A 142 -5.24 -2.54 3.89
C VAL A 142 -4.92 -2.21 2.42
N SER A 143 -4.51 -3.23 1.67
CA SER A 143 -4.22 -3.16 0.24
C SER A 143 -4.47 -4.51 -0.43
N ALA A 144 -4.91 -4.48 -1.69
CA ALA A 144 -5.00 -5.66 -2.54
C ALA A 144 -3.71 -5.91 -3.35
N ASP A 145 -2.76 -4.99 -3.31
CA ASP A 145 -1.51 -5.08 -4.05
C ASP A 145 -0.65 -6.26 -3.57
N LYS A 146 -0.24 -7.12 -4.49
CA LYS A 146 0.57 -8.31 -4.18
C LYS A 146 1.94 -7.93 -3.60
N ASP A 147 2.45 -6.75 -3.92
CA ASP A 147 3.81 -6.33 -3.55
C ASP A 147 3.92 -6.12 -2.04
N MET A 148 2.83 -5.69 -1.40
CA MET A 148 2.70 -5.53 0.05
C MET A 148 2.88 -6.84 0.82
N SER A 149 2.67 -7.99 0.17
CA SER A 149 2.86 -9.30 0.82
C SER A 149 4.32 -9.53 1.24
N GLN A 150 5.28 -8.77 0.69
CA GLN A 150 6.68 -8.83 1.11
C GLN A 150 6.91 -8.30 2.54
N LEU A 151 6.00 -7.45 3.04
CA LEU A 151 6.11 -6.80 4.35
C LEU A 151 5.60 -7.66 5.50
N LEU A 152 4.92 -8.77 5.21
CA LEU A 152 4.22 -9.57 6.22
C LEU A 152 5.20 -10.36 7.09
N GLY A 153 5.26 -9.97 8.37
CA GLY A 153 5.86 -10.76 9.44
C GLY A 153 4.86 -11.73 10.08
N GLU A 154 5.30 -12.38 11.17
CA GLU A 154 4.55 -13.44 11.85
C GLU A 154 3.15 -13.00 12.32
N PHE A 155 3.01 -11.76 12.81
CA PHE A 155 1.77 -11.24 13.39
C PHE A 155 1.00 -10.28 12.47
N ASP A 156 1.55 -10.03 11.28
CA ASP A 156 1.00 -9.07 10.34
C ASP A 156 -0.02 -9.73 9.42
N GLU A 157 -0.95 -8.93 8.93
CA GLU A 157 -1.99 -9.35 8.00
C GLU A 157 -2.08 -8.36 6.86
N GLN A 158 -2.31 -8.88 5.65
CA GLN A 158 -2.74 -8.08 4.52
C GLN A 158 -4.23 -8.32 4.27
N TRP A 159 -4.92 -7.25 3.87
CA TRP A 159 -6.36 -7.23 3.70
C TRP A 159 -6.78 -6.58 2.38
N ASP A 160 -7.29 -7.41 1.47
CA ASP A 160 -8.11 -6.95 0.35
C ASP A 160 -9.52 -6.60 0.90
N PHE A 161 -9.67 -5.34 1.28
CA PHE A 161 -10.91 -4.83 1.88
C PHE A 161 -12.12 -5.01 0.96
N ALA A 162 -11.92 -4.84 -0.34
CA ALA A 162 -12.96 -4.92 -1.35
C ALA A 162 -13.61 -6.30 -1.40
N LYS A 163 -12.79 -7.35 -1.29
CA LYS A 163 -13.22 -8.75 -1.34
C LYS A 163 -13.41 -9.36 0.05
N GLY A 164 -13.07 -8.64 1.12
CA GLY A 164 -13.08 -9.17 2.47
C GLY A 164 -12.05 -10.28 2.73
N LEU A 165 -10.99 -10.37 1.91
CA LEU A 165 -9.99 -11.43 2.00
C LEU A 165 -8.78 -10.99 2.83
N ARG A 166 -8.40 -11.82 3.79
CA ARG A 166 -7.28 -11.56 4.72
C ARG A 166 -6.28 -12.71 4.71
N TRP A 167 -5.00 -12.41 4.80
CA TRP A 167 -3.94 -13.41 4.93
C TRP A 167 -2.73 -12.87 5.69
N GLY A 168 -2.10 -13.73 6.49
CA GLY A 168 -0.79 -13.46 7.10
C GLY A 168 0.36 -14.05 6.28
N ALA A 169 1.58 -13.97 6.82
CA ALA A 169 2.81 -14.44 6.17
C ALA A 169 2.74 -15.91 5.70
N THR A 170 2.08 -16.78 6.46
CA THR A 170 1.91 -18.22 6.11
C THR A 170 0.99 -18.44 4.91
N GLY A 171 0.05 -17.53 4.66
CA GLY A 171 -0.87 -17.58 3.53
C GLY A 171 -0.25 -17.13 2.20
N VAL A 172 0.86 -16.40 2.25
CA VAL A 172 1.54 -15.83 1.06
C VAL A 172 1.94 -16.92 0.07
N LYS A 173 2.51 -18.03 0.55
CA LYS A 173 2.97 -19.12 -0.33
C LYS A 173 1.83 -19.77 -1.11
N ALA A 174 0.66 -19.96 -0.48
CA ALA A 174 -0.51 -20.49 -1.17
C ALA A 174 -1.05 -19.51 -2.22
N ARG A 175 -0.91 -18.20 -1.97
CA ARG A 175 -1.42 -17.13 -2.84
C ARG A 175 -0.50 -16.85 -4.04
N HIS A 176 0.81 -16.77 -3.80
CA HIS A 176 1.80 -16.27 -4.78
C HIS A 176 2.82 -17.33 -5.21
N GLY A 177 2.84 -18.49 -4.57
CA GLY A 177 3.79 -19.58 -4.85
C GLY A 177 5.13 -19.46 -4.12
N VAL A 178 5.41 -18.32 -3.47
CA VAL A 178 6.64 -18.02 -2.74
C VAL A 178 6.35 -17.45 -1.35
N ARG A 179 7.33 -17.48 -0.44
CA ARG A 179 7.15 -16.91 0.91
C ARG A 179 7.17 -15.38 0.87
N ALA A 180 6.68 -14.72 1.93
CA ALA A 180 6.65 -13.26 2.05
C ALA A 180 8.02 -12.63 1.73
N THR A 181 9.08 -13.14 2.37
CA THR A 181 10.46 -12.69 2.20
C THR A 181 11.04 -12.90 0.79
N GLN A 182 10.31 -13.54 -0.11
CA GLN A 182 10.76 -13.89 -1.47
C GLN A 182 9.98 -13.13 -2.55
N ILE A 183 8.98 -12.30 -2.19
CA ILE A 183 8.11 -11.63 -3.16
C ILE A 183 8.90 -10.67 -4.06
N ALA A 184 9.80 -9.85 -3.51
CA ALA A 184 10.64 -8.95 -4.30
C ALA A 184 11.53 -9.71 -5.30
N ASP A 185 12.20 -10.77 -4.84
CA ASP A 185 13.02 -11.65 -5.69
C ASP A 185 12.18 -12.35 -6.77
N TYR A 186 10.98 -12.78 -6.42
CA TYR A 186 10.05 -13.42 -7.34
C TYR A 186 9.66 -12.45 -8.47
N LEU A 187 9.25 -11.22 -8.14
CA LEU A 187 8.90 -10.20 -9.12
C LEU A 187 10.12 -9.77 -9.96
N ALA A 188 11.31 -9.73 -9.37
CA ALA A 188 12.55 -9.45 -10.10
C ALA A 188 12.84 -10.50 -11.18
N LEU A 189 12.51 -11.77 -10.90
CA LEU A 189 12.69 -12.87 -11.83
C LEU A 189 11.57 -12.92 -12.88
N THR A 190 10.31 -12.75 -12.47
CA THR A 190 9.14 -12.92 -13.36
C THR A 190 8.78 -11.68 -14.15
N GLY A 191 9.18 -10.51 -13.67
CA GLY A 191 8.71 -9.21 -14.13
C GLY A 191 7.40 -8.79 -13.47
N ASP A 192 7.10 -7.51 -13.66
CA ASP A 192 5.85 -6.86 -13.33
C ASP A 192 5.44 -5.91 -14.46
N THR A 193 4.41 -6.27 -15.21
CA THR A 193 3.92 -5.45 -16.32
C THR A 193 3.25 -4.16 -15.85
N VAL A 194 2.69 -4.13 -14.64
CA VAL A 194 2.02 -2.93 -14.07
C VAL A 194 3.05 -1.83 -13.80
N ASP A 195 4.26 -2.24 -13.44
CA ASP A 195 5.39 -1.36 -13.10
C ASP A 195 6.45 -1.25 -14.21
N ASN A 196 6.16 -1.84 -15.37
CA ASN A 196 7.07 -1.91 -16.51
C ASN A 196 8.43 -2.53 -16.17
N ILE A 197 8.43 -3.58 -15.34
CA ILE A 197 9.59 -4.40 -15.00
C ILE A 197 9.58 -5.65 -15.87
N PRO A 198 10.51 -5.84 -16.82
CA PRO A 198 10.46 -6.97 -17.75
C PRO A 198 10.73 -8.35 -17.12
N GLY A 199 11.47 -8.41 -16.01
CA GLY A 199 11.96 -9.66 -15.44
C GLY A 199 13.05 -10.33 -16.27
N VAL A 200 13.41 -11.56 -15.92
CA VAL A 200 14.43 -12.34 -16.65
C VAL A 200 13.76 -13.12 -17.78
N PRO A 201 14.17 -12.91 -19.05
CA PRO A 201 13.57 -13.60 -20.19
C PRO A 201 13.56 -15.13 -20.06
N GLY A 202 12.37 -15.72 -20.15
CA GLY A 202 12.17 -17.17 -20.04
C GLY A 202 12.02 -17.70 -18.62
N ILE A 203 12.08 -16.83 -17.59
CA ILE A 203 11.84 -17.20 -16.19
C ILE A 203 10.43 -16.77 -15.79
N GLY A 204 9.45 -17.65 -16.00
CA GLY A 204 8.07 -17.43 -15.55
C GLY A 204 7.84 -17.82 -14.09
N ALA A 205 6.63 -17.52 -13.59
CA ALA A 205 6.17 -17.78 -12.22
C ALA A 205 6.56 -19.16 -11.65
N LYS A 206 6.29 -20.24 -12.40
CA LYS A 206 6.60 -21.61 -11.96
C LYS A 206 8.10 -21.85 -11.80
N THR A 207 8.90 -21.35 -12.75
CA THR A 207 10.36 -21.50 -12.70
C THR A 207 10.93 -20.68 -11.55
N ALA A 208 10.50 -19.42 -11.39
CA ALA A 208 10.92 -18.56 -10.28
C ALA A 208 10.60 -19.19 -8.92
N ALA A 209 9.39 -19.75 -8.74
CA ALA A 209 9.00 -20.42 -7.50
C ALA A 209 9.87 -21.67 -7.22
N ILE A 210 10.20 -22.48 -8.23
CA ILE A 210 11.11 -23.63 -8.07
C ILE A 210 12.51 -23.16 -7.64
N LEU A 211 13.03 -22.12 -8.30
CA LEU A 211 14.35 -21.57 -8.00
C LEU A 211 14.40 -21.01 -6.58
N LEU A 212 13.43 -20.18 -6.19
CA LEU A 212 13.38 -19.57 -4.85
C LEU A 212 13.10 -20.61 -3.76
N ALA A 213 12.33 -21.66 -4.04
CA ALA A 213 12.17 -22.76 -3.10
C ALA A 213 13.49 -23.54 -2.86
N HIS A 214 14.36 -23.63 -3.87
CA HIS A 214 15.62 -24.36 -3.78
C HIS A 214 16.78 -23.50 -3.23
N PHE A 215 16.88 -22.26 -3.69
CA PHE A 215 18.01 -21.37 -3.40
C PHE A 215 17.73 -20.34 -2.32
N ASP A 216 16.49 -20.26 -1.84
CA ASP A 216 15.99 -19.37 -0.79
C ASP A 216 15.87 -17.89 -1.18
N SER A 217 16.85 -17.33 -1.87
CA SER A 217 16.86 -15.93 -2.32
C SER A 217 17.50 -15.76 -3.69
N LEU A 218 17.36 -14.57 -4.28
CA LEU A 218 18.06 -14.21 -5.52
C LEU A 218 19.59 -14.27 -5.35
N ASP A 219 20.14 -13.81 -4.22
CA ASP A 219 21.58 -13.90 -3.97
C ASP A 219 22.03 -15.36 -3.87
N GLY A 220 21.26 -16.20 -3.15
CA GLY A 220 21.54 -17.63 -3.04
C GLY A 220 21.48 -18.34 -4.39
N LEU A 221 20.56 -17.94 -5.27
CA LEU A 221 20.42 -18.44 -6.64
C LEU A 221 21.62 -18.02 -7.50
N LEU A 222 22.01 -16.75 -7.45
CA LEU A 222 23.07 -16.20 -8.27
C LEU A 222 24.47 -16.66 -7.83
N ALA A 223 24.65 -16.98 -6.54
CA ALA A 223 25.89 -17.56 -6.02
C ALA A 223 26.09 -19.02 -6.45
N ARG A 224 24.99 -19.74 -6.70
CA ARG A 224 24.98 -21.19 -7.05
C ARG A 224 24.35 -21.44 -8.41
N ILE A 225 24.49 -20.49 -9.32
CA ILE A 225 23.81 -20.48 -10.62
C ILE A 225 24.13 -21.71 -11.49
N ASP A 226 25.31 -22.30 -11.29
CA ASP A 226 25.76 -23.48 -12.03
C ASP A 226 24.99 -24.75 -11.63
N GLU A 227 24.36 -24.78 -10.46
CA GLU A 227 23.51 -25.86 -9.99
C GLU A 227 22.15 -25.88 -10.71
N VAL A 228 21.70 -24.74 -11.23
CA VAL A 228 20.37 -24.57 -11.86
C VAL A 228 20.16 -25.57 -12.99
N GLN A 229 21.19 -25.85 -13.80
CA GLN A 229 21.08 -26.75 -14.95
C GLN A 229 20.76 -28.20 -14.57
N PHE A 230 21.03 -28.59 -13.32
CA PHE A 230 20.78 -29.94 -12.79
C PHE A 230 19.44 -30.06 -12.07
N LEU A 231 18.70 -28.96 -11.92
CA LEU A 231 17.38 -28.98 -11.32
C LEU A 231 16.35 -29.68 -12.22
N ARG A 232 15.38 -30.33 -11.57
CA ARG A 232 14.35 -31.14 -12.23
C ARG A 232 13.20 -30.28 -12.75
N PHE A 233 13.45 -29.49 -13.79
CA PHE A 233 12.40 -28.83 -14.58
C PHE A 233 12.80 -28.66 -16.05
N ARG A 234 11.80 -28.58 -16.93
CA ARG A 234 12.03 -28.41 -18.37
C ARG A 234 12.72 -27.08 -18.64
N GLY A 235 13.86 -27.12 -19.34
CA GLY A 235 14.59 -25.91 -19.72
C GLY A 235 15.63 -25.43 -18.69
N ALA A 236 16.00 -26.26 -17.70
CA ALA A 236 16.92 -25.90 -16.62
C ALA A 236 18.27 -25.33 -17.12
N ALA A 237 18.90 -25.97 -18.12
CA ALA A 237 20.15 -25.48 -18.70
C ALA A 237 19.99 -24.11 -19.38
N GLN A 238 18.88 -23.90 -20.12
CA GLN A 238 18.56 -22.61 -20.74
C GLN A 238 18.27 -21.53 -19.68
N ALA A 239 17.55 -21.88 -18.61
CA ALA A 239 17.31 -20.99 -17.49
C ALA A 239 18.62 -20.55 -16.83
N ALA A 240 19.55 -21.48 -16.58
CA ALA A 240 20.87 -21.17 -16.06
C ALA A 240 21.63 -20.19 -16.98
N ALA A 241 21.61 -20.42 -18.30
CA ALA A 241 22.24 -19.52 -19.26
C ALA A 241 21.61 -18.12 -19.26
N LYS A 242 20.28 -18.02 -19.20
CA LYS A 242 19.55 -16.75 -19.13
C LYS A 242 19.82 -16.00 -17.83
N LEU A 243 19.80 -16.68 -16.69
CA LEU A 243 20.13 -16.06 -15.40
C LEU A 243 21.57 -15.53 -15.37
N ARG A 244 22.55 -16.20 -16.02
CA ARG A 244 23.93 -15.70 -16.10
C ARG A 244 23.99 -14.44 -16.95
N LEU A 245 23.32 -14.46 -18.11
CA LEU A 245 23.29 -13.32 -19.04
C LEU A 245 22.58 -12.10 -18.45
N HIS A 246 21.52 -12.31 -17.67
CA HIS A 246 20.66 -11.26 -17.14
C HIS A 246 20.88 -11.00 -15.63
N ARG A 247 22.05 -11.40 -15.09
CA ARG A 247 22.38 -11.29 -13.66
C ARG A 247 22.17 -9.87 -13.12
N ASP A 248 22.78 -8.88 -13.76
CA ASP A 248 22.74 -7.49 -13.30
C ASP A 248 21.35 -6.89 -13.42
N GLN A 249 20.59 -7.30 -14.45
CA GLN A 249 19.19 -6.91 -14.63
C GLN A 249 18.30 -7.49 -13.53
N ALA A 250 18.48 -8.76 -13.15
CA ALA A 250 17.75 -9.35 -12.04
C ALA A 250 18.03 -8.63 -10.72
N LEU A 251 19.28 -8.25 -10.46
CA LEU A 251 19.66 -7.48 -9.27
C LEU A 251 19.06 -6.06 -9.30
N LEU A 252 19.06 -5.40 -10.47
CA LEU A 252 18.39 -4.12 -10.67
C LEU A 252 16.88 -4.25 -10.41
N TYR A 253 16.21 -5.22 -11.01
CA TYR A 253 14.77 -5.42 -10.84
C TYR A 253 14.42 -5.74 -9.39
N ARG A 254 15.26 -6.48 -8.66
CA ARG A 254 15.08 -6.68 -7.22
C ARG A 254 15.09 -5.36 -6.47
N ARG A 255 15.99 -4.43 -6.80
CA ARG A 255 15.99 -3.09 -6.17
C ARG A 255 14.71 -2.32 -6.46
N LEU A 256 14.11 -2.50 -7.64
CA LEU A 256 12.85 -1.85 -8.00
C LEU A 256 11.66 -2.50 -7.28
N THR A 257 11.63 -3.83 -7.13
CA THR A 257 10.50 -4.56 -6.52
C THR A 257 10.56 -4.62 -4.99
N THR A 258 11.70 -4.24 -4.39
CA THR A 258 11.86 -4.17 -2.94
C THR A 258 11.22 -2.87 -2.43
N ILE A 259 10.29 -3.01 -1.47
CA ILE A 259 9.71 -1.88 -0.74
C ILE A 259 10.73 -1.35 0.27
N ALA A 260 10.95 -0.04 0.30
CA ALA A 260 11.83 0.59 1.28
C ALA A 260 11.23 0.54 2.69
N LEU A 261 12.09 0.38 3.69
CA LEU A 261 11.70 0.29 5.11
C LEU A 261 12.23 1.47 5.95
N ASP A 262 12.90 2.42 5.30
CA ASP A 262 13.65 3.53 5.88
C ASP A 262 13.28 4.88 5.23
N ALA A 263 12.11 4.97 4.59
CA ALA A 263 11.59 6.24 4.10
C ALA A 263 11.44 7.23 5.28
N PRO A 264 11.77 8.52 5.09
CA PRO A 264 11.64 9.52 6.14
C PRO A 264 10.16 9.72 6.47
N LEU A 265 9.79 9.37 7.71
CA LEU A 265 8.43 9.52 8.20
C LEU A 265 8.33 10.75 9.08
N ASP A 266 7.65 11.80 8.61
CA ASP A 266 7.41 13.04 9.36
C ASP A 266 6.36 12.89 10.49
N ALA A 267 6.16 11.67 11.00
CA ALA A 267 5.14 11.39 11.99
C ALA A 267 5.61 11.73 13.42
N THR A 268 5.07 12.80 13.97
CA THR A 268 5.35 13.32 15.32
C THR A 268 4.58 12.60 16.44
N ALA A 269 3.63 11.71 16.10
CA ALA A 269 2.76 11.03 17.06
C ALA A 269 3.35 9.68 17.52
N PRO A 270 3.19 9.29 18.81
CA PRO A 270 3.61 7.97 19.30
C PRO A 270 3.00 6.85 18.45
N VAL A 271 3.85 6.12 17.73
CA VAL A 271 3.50 4.95 16.89
C VAL A 271 2.24 5.18 16.03
N PHE A 272 2.14 6.36 15.41
CA PHE A 272 1.03 6.73 14.51
C PHE A 272 -0.37 6.67 15.15
N ALA A 273 -0.46 7.06 16.43
CA ALA A 273 -1.74 7.22 17.11
C ALA A 273 -2.63 8.23 16.39
N ARG A 274 -3.91 7.89 16.27
CA ARG A 274 -4.93 8.79 15.71
C ARG A 274 -5.07 10.03 16.60
N GLY A 275 -5.02 11.21 16.00
CA GLY A 275 -5.20 12.49 16.66
C GLY A 275 -6.68 12.88 16.84
N ALA A 276 -6.89 14.04 17.44
CA ALA A 276 -8.22 14.65 17.53
C ALA A 276 -8.68 15.14 16.13
N PRO A 277 -9.93 14.86 15.73
CA PRO A 277 -10.51 15.42 14.51
C PRO A 277 -10.61 16.95 14.56
N ASP A 278 -10.46 17.60 13.41
CA ASP A 278 -10.73 19.02 13.20
C ASP A 278 -12.14 19.20 12.64
N GLY A 279 -13.08 19.52 13.53
CA GLY A 279 -14.49 19.59 13.17
C GLY A 279 -14.87 20.76 12.28
N ASP A 280 -14.18 21.89 12.38
CA ASP A 280 -14.42 23.04 11.52
C ASP A 280 -13.94 22.76 10.09
N ARG A 281 -12.73 22.22 9.96
CA ARG A 281 -12.21 21.81 8.66
C ARG A 281 -13.05 20.71 8.03
N LEU A 282 -13.52 19.74 8.82
CA LEU A 282 -14.39 18.66 8.32
C LEU A 282 -15.73 19.21 7.82
N ARG A 283 -16.36 20.15 8.56
CA ARG A 283 -17.60 20.81 8.13
C ARG A 283 -17.41 21.57 6.82
N ALA A 284 -16.34 22.36 6.71
CA ALA A 284 -16.02 23.12 5.50
C ALA A 284 -15.78 22.20 4.29
N LEU A 285 -15.02 21.11 4.46
CA LEU A 285 -14.80 20.11 3.41
C LEU A 285 -16.11 19.45 2.97
N CYS A 286 -17.00 19.14 3.91
CA CYS A 286 -18.29 18.54 3.59
C CYS A 286 -19.17 19.45 2.73
N GLU A 287 -19.11 20.75 2.97
CA GLU A 287 -19.84 21.76 2.19
C GLU A 287 -19.20 21.95 0.82
N SER A 288 -17.88 22.13 0.76
CA SER A 288 -17.18 22.34 -0.52
C SER A 288 -17.30 21.12 -1.45
N LEU A 289 -17.19 19.90 -0.91
CA LEU A 289 -17.28 18.65 -1.67
C LEU A 289 -18.73 18.18 -1.90
N ARG A 290 -19.71 18.95 -1.41
CA ARG A 290 -21.15 18.65 -1.53
C ARG A 290 -21.49 17.22 -1.06
N PHE A 291 -20.92 16.78 0.07
CA PHE A 291 -21.27 15.47 0.64
C PHE A 291 -22.76 15.43 1.01
N GLY A 292 -23.46 14.39 0.55
CA GLY A 292 -24.86 14.20 0.88
C GLY A 292 -25.11 14.01 2.39
N PRO A 293 -26.34 14.26 2.87
CA PRO A 293 -26.66 14.26 4.31
C PRO A 293 -26.25 12.98 5.05
N PHE A 294 -26.36 11.82 4.41
CA PHE A 294 -25.97 10.54 5.00
C PHE A 294 -24.46 10.43 5.23
N THR A 295 -23.64 10.73 4.22
CA THR A 295 -22.18 10.71 4.32
C THR A 295 -21.69 11.74 5.34
N ARG A 296 -22.25 12.95 5.29
CA ARG A 296 -21.92 14.04 6.23
C ARG A 296 -22.20 13.61 7.67
N ARG A 297 -23.35 12.97 7.94
CA ARG A 297 -23.67 12.46 9.28
C ARG A 297 -22.65 11.43 9.76
N ARG A 298 -22.30 10.44 8.93
CA ARG A 298 -21.31 9.41 9.28
C ARG A 298 -19.95 10.01 9.59
N LEU A 299 -19.48 10.97 8.77
CA LEU A 299 -18.23 11.69 9.00
C LEU A 299 -18.23 12.41 10.35
N HIS A 300 -19.29 13.16 10.67
CA HIS A 300 -19.42 13.85 11.95
C HIS A 300 -19.46 12.89 13.14
N THR A 301 -20.19 11.78 13.02
CA THR A 301 -20.22 10.73 14.06
C THR A 301 -18.83 10.14 14.31
N ILE A 302 -18.06 9.81 13.26
CA ILE A 302 -16.69 9.29 13.40
C ILE A 302 -15.74 10.33 13.98
N ALA A 303 -16.01 11.61 13.73
CA ALA A 303 -15.24 12.73 14.26
C ALA A 303 -15.64 13.10 15.70
N GLY A 304 -16.68 12.47 16.28
CA GLY A 304 -17.19 12.85 17.60
C GLY A 304 -17.79 14.26 17.66
N ILE A 305 -18.19 14.79 16.50
CA ILE A 305 -18.84 16.09 16.39
C ILE A 305 -20.33 15.82 16.61
N ASP A 306 -20.82 16.07 17.82
CA ASP A 306 -22.26 16.01 18.09
C ASP A 306 -22.98 16.98 17.14
N LEU A 307 -23.83 16.42 16.27
CA LEU A 307 -24.79 17.17 15.49
C LEU A 307 -25.86 17.66 16.46
N ALA A 308 -25.59 18.75 17.17
CA ALA A 308 -26.67 19.53 17.75
C ALA A 308 -27.63 19.85 16.60
N MET A 309 -28.82 19.26 16.64
CA MET A 309 -29.87 19.51 15.68
C MET A 309 -30.08 21.03 15.63
N SER A 310 -29.74 21.67 14.52
CA SER A 310 -30.21 23.03 14.27
C SER A 310 -31.73 23.00 14.45
N PRO A 311 -32.31 23.83 15.33
CA PRO A 311 -33.76 23.89 15.45
C PRO A 311 -34.29 24.29 14.07
N ALA A 312 -35.28 23.54 13.59
CA ALA A 312 -36.01 23.86 12.38
C ALA A 312 -36.49 25.30 12.51
N THR A 313 -35.96 26.18 11.68
CA THR A 313 -36.43 27.56 11.57
C THR A 313 -37.89 27.50 11.16
N SER A 314 -38.72 28.14 11.98
CA SER A 314 -40.17 28.26 11.85
C SER A 314 -40.59 28.97 10.57
#